data_AF-A0A8X6LJ03-F1
#
_entry.id   AF-A0A8X6LJ03-F1
#
_cell.length_a   1.000
_cell.length_b   1.000
_cell.length_c   1.000
_cell.angle_alpha   90.00
_cell.angle_beta   90.00
_cell.angle_gamma   90.00
#
_symmetry.space_group_name_H-M   'P 1'
#
loop_
_entity.id
_entity.type
_entity.pdbx_description
1 polymer ?
#
loop_
_entity_poly.entity_id
_entity_poly.type
_entity_poly.pdbx_seq_one_letter_code
_entity_poly.pdbx_strand_id
1 'polypeptide(L)'
;MAFLAKGKKADLVNVCEELGENVPPNSRVPDIKHIILESKNFNEEAVRIMLDRIIGERLEEAEAERQQLEHEVERQRLEREAEQQRLEREAEQQRREAEQQRLEREAEQRRLEREAEAEQRQIELQRLEIRRLELQAAQQPRRPWKN
;
A
#
# COMPACT_ATOMS: atom_id res chain seq x y z
N MET A 1 -42.72 -23.83 28.20
CA MET A 1 -41.93 -22.77 28.86
C MET A 1 -41.27 -21.87 27.82
N ALA A 2 -41.49 -20.55 27.88
CA ALA A 2 -41.11 -19.61 26.82
C ALA A 2 -39.61 -19.26 26.80
N PHE A 3 -38.90 -19.37 27.93
CA PHE A 3 -37.51 -18.89 28.03
C PHE A 3 -36.50 -19.73 27.24
N LEU A 4 -36.72 -21.06 27.12
CA LEU A 4 -35.92 -21.96 26.27
C LEU A 4 -36.02 -21.63 24.76
N ALA A 5 -36.94 -20.74 24.35
CA ALA A 5 -37.01 -20.26 22.98
C ALA A 5 -35.90 -19.26 22.61
N LYS A 6 -35.24 -18.66 23.61
CA LYS A 6 -34.12 -17.72 23.39
C LYS A 6 -32.84 -18.40 22.89
N GLY A 7 -32.61 -19.65 23.30
CA GLY A 7 -31.43 -20.42 22.95
C GLY A 7 -31.51 -21.04 21.56
N LYS A 8 -30.38 -21.07 20.86
CA LYS A 8 -30.17 -21.91 19.68
C LYS A 8 -30.02 -23.37 20.10
N LYS A 9 -30.04 -24.29 19.14
CA LYS A 9 -29.85 -25.72 19.37
C LYS A 9 -28.57 -26.02 20.18
N ALA A 10 -27.45 -25.39 19.83
CA ALA A 10 -26.17 -25.54 20.54
C ALA A 10 -26.28 -25.10 22.01
N ASP A 11 -26.87 -23.93 22.28
CA ASP A 11 -27.03 -23.45 23.67
C ASP A 11 -27.86 -24.43 24.51
N LEU A 12 -28.93 -24.99 23.93
CA LEU A 12 -29.78 -25.96 24.62
C LEU A 12 -29.07 -27.30 24.85
N VAL A 13 -28.16 -27.70 23.95
CA VAL A 13 -27.31 -28.88 24.16
C VAL A 13 -26.36 -28.64 25.32
N ASN A 14 -25.71 -27.47 25.39
CA ASN A 14 -24.82 -27.11 26.49
C ASN A 14 -25.58 -27.06 27.83
N VAL A 15 -26.82 -26.58 27.84
CA VAL A 15 -27.69 -26.66 29.03
C VAL A 15 -27.92 -28.11 29.46
N CYS A 16 -28.21 -29.03 28.54
CA CYS A 16 -28.34 -30.45 28.88
C CYS A 16 -27.04 -31.03 29.45
N GLU A 17 -25.90 -30.71 28.83
CA GLU A 17 -24.59 -31.16 29.30
C GLU A 17 -24.29 -30.69 30.74
N GLU A 18 -24.62 -29.43 31.07
CA GLU A 18 -24.47 -28.88 32.42
C GLU A 18 -25.46 -29.47 33.43
N LEU A 19 -26.63 -29.92 32.99
CA LEU A 19 -27.58 -30.69 33.79
C LEU A 19 -27.16 -32.16 33.97
N GLY A 20 -26.11 -32.62 33.28
CA GLY A 20 -25.66 -34.01 33.27
C GLY A 20 -26.52 -34.93 32.39
N GLU A 21 -27.35 -34.36 31.51
CA GLU A 21 -28.19 -35.08 30.57
C GLU A 21 -27.48 -35.23 29.22
N ASN A 22 -27.56 -36.43 28.63
CA ASN A 22 -26.97 -36.68 27.31
C ASN A 22 -27.99 -36.38 26.22
N VAL A 23 -27.59 -35.55 25.23
CA VAL A 23 -28.41 -35.27 24.05
C VAL A 23 -28.01 -36.18 22.89
N PRO A 24 -28.91 -37.03 22.37
CA PRO A 24 -28.62 -37.83 21.19
C PRO A 24 -28.17 -36.97 19.98
N PRO A 25 -27.21 -37.43 19.16
CA PRO A 25 -26.55 -36.61 18.14
C PRO A 25 -27.42 -36.10 16.98
N ASN A 26 -28.72 -36.38 16.96
CA ASN A 26 -29.67 -35.86 15.96
C ASN A 26 -30.98 -35.33 16.58
N SER A 27 -30.99 -35.08 17.90
CA SER A 27 -32.17 -34.57 18.59
C SER A 27 -32.66 -33.26 18.00
N ARG A 28 -33.98 -33.12 17.86
CA ARG A 28 -34.59 -31.86 17.42
C ARG A 28 -34.71 -30.93 18.62
N VAL A 29 -34.78 -29.62 18.35
CA VAL A 29 -34.94 -28.60 19.41
C VAL A 29 -36.11 -28.90 20.37
N PRO A 30 -37.28 -29.36 19.91
CA PRO A 30 -38.36 -29.78 20.83
C PRO A 30 -37.97 -30.94 21.74
N ASP A 31 -37.25 -31.94 21.22
CA ASP A 31 -36.81 -33.11 21.99
C ASP A 31 -35.77 -32.70 23.05
N ILE A 32 -34.85 -31.80 22.70
CA ILE A 32 -33.86 -31.24 23.64
C ILE A 32 -34.56 -30.45 24.75
N LYS A 33 -35.55 -29.63 24.40
CA LYS A 33 -36.36 -28.92 25.39
C LYS A 33 -37.09 -29.89 26.32
N HIS A 34 -37.55 -31.03 25.80
CA HIS A 34 -38.18 -32.07 26.60
C HIS A 34 -37.20 -32.68 27.61
N ILE A 35 -35.99 -33.04 27.17
CA ILE A 35 -34.92 -33.56 28.03
C ILE A 35 -34.62 -32.60 29.19
N ILE A 36 -34.49 -31.30 28.90
CA ILE A 36 -34.25 -30.27 29.93
C ILE A 36 -35.37 -30.25 30.97
N LEU A 37 -36.63 -30.30 30.52
CA LEU A 37 -37.81 -30.20 31.39
C LEU A 37 -38.04 -31.47 32.22
N GLU A 38 -37.63 -32.64 31.72
CA GLU A 38 -37.74 -33.92 32.41
C GLU A 38 -36.53 -34.25 33.31
N SER A 39 -35.46 -33.45 33.24
CA SER A 39 -34.27 -33.68 34.05
C SER A 39 -34.59 -33.63 35.54
N LYS A 40 -33.99 -34.54 36.31
CA LYS A 40 -34.11 -34.56 37.78
C LYS A 40 -33.50 -33.33 38.43
N ASN A 41 -32.61 -32.64 37.72
CA ASN A 41 -31.91 -31.45 38.14
C ASN A 41 -32.60 -30.16 37.64
N PHE A 42 -33.79 -30.27 37.05
CA PHE A 42 -34.52 -29.13 36.52
C PHE A 42 -34.93 -28.16 37.63
N ASN A 43 -34.40 -26.94 37.55
CA ASN A 43 -34.86 -25.79 38.30
C ASN A 43 -34.98 -24.62 37.32
N GLU A 44 -36.17 -24.05 37.19
CA GLU A 44 -36.46 -23.04 36.17
C GLU A 44 -35.52 -21.83 36.24
N GLU A 45 -35.24 -21.34 37.45
CA GLU A 45 -34.37 -20.18 37.63
C GLU A 45 -32.90 -20.53 37.37
N ALA A 46 -32.44 -21.69 37.82
CA ALA A 46 -31.08 -22.16 37.56
C ALA A 46 -30.83 -22.38 36.06
N VAL A 47 -31.77 -23.01 35.35
CA VAL A 47 -31.67 -23.27 33.91
C VAL A 47 -31.79 -21.97 33.11
N ARG A 48 -32.57 -21.00 33.59
CA ARG A 48 -32.63 -19.67 33.00
C ARG A 48 -31.30 -18.93 33.10
N ILE A 49 -30.71 -18.88 34.29
CA ILE A 49 -29.39 -18.24 34.51
C ILE A 49 -28.32 -18.92 33.67
N MET A 50 -28.33 -20.26 33.63
CA MET A 50 -27.43 -21.06 32.80
C MET A 50 -27.57 -20.74 31.32
N LEU A 51 -28.80 -20.69 30.81
CA LEU A 51 -29.06 -20.37 29.41
C LEU A 51 -28.65 -18.93 29.07
N ASP A 52 -28.94 -17.96 29.94
CA ASP A 52 -28.53 -16.57 29.74
C ASP A 52 -26.99 -16.45 29.73
N ARG A 53 -26.27 -17.19 30.58
CA ARG A 53 -24.79 -17.25 30.57
C ARG A 53 -24.26 -17.84 29.26
N ILE A 54 -24.74 -19.02 28.85
CA ILE A 54 -24.29 -19.70 27.61
C ILE A 54 -24.55 -18.81 26.38
N ILE A 55 -25.71 -18.15 26.33
CA ILE A 55 -26.04 -17.21 25.27
C ILE A 55 -25.07 -16.02 25.29
N GLY A 56 -24.76 -15.49 26.49
CA GLY A 56 -23.81 -14.40 26.69
C GLY A 56 -22.42 -14.75 26.17
N GLU A 57 -21.85 -15.86 26.62
CA GLU A 57 -20.52 -16.35 26.20
C GLU A 57 -20.42 -16.47 24.68
N ARG A 58 -21.42 -17.11 24.03
CA ARG A 58 -21.43 -17.24 22.57
C ARG A 58 -21.51 -15.88 21.85
N LEU A 59 -22.25 -14.92 22.41
CA LEU A 59 -22.36 -13.59 21.81
C LEU A 59 -21.06 -12.80 21.98
N GLU A 60 -20.43 -12.88 23.15
CA GLU A 60 -19.12 -12.26 23.41
C GLU A 60 -18.03 -12.85 22.50
N GLU A 61 -17.98 -14.17 22.33
CA GLU A 61 -17.06 -14.83 21.40
C GLU A 61 -17.28 -14.36 19.95
N ALA A 62 -18.53 -14.32 19.50
CA ALA A 62 -18.86 -13.85 18.17
C ALA A 62 -18.52 -12.36 17.96
N GLU A 63 -18.70 -11.53 18.98
CA GLU A 63 -18.31 -10.12 18.92
C GLU A 63 -16.79 -9.96 18.89
N ALA A 64 -16.06 -10.71 19.72
CA ALA A 64 -14.60 -10.70 19.73
C ALA A 64 -14.02 -11.15 18.38
N GLU A 65 -14.57 -12.21 17.78
CA GLU A 65 -14.16 -12.67 16.44
C GLU A 65 -14.41 -11.59 15.37
N ARG A 66 -15.59 -10.94 15.41
CA ARG A 66 -15.90 -9.84 14.49
C ARG A 66 -14.95 -8.65 14.66
N GLN A 67 -14.65 -8.25 15.89
CA GLN A 67 -13.71 -7.17 16.15
C GLN A 67 -12.29 -7.51 15.67
N GLN A 68 -11.84 -8.75 15.86
CA GLN A 68 -10.55 -9.20 15.34
C GLN A 68 -10.49 -9.14 13.82
N LEU A 69 -11.53 -9.62 13.14
CA LEU A 69 -11.63 -9.54 11.67
C LEU A 69 -11.64 -8.09 11.17
N GLU A 70 -12.41 -7.22 11.81
CA GLU A 70 -12.46 -5.79 11.47
C GLU A 70 -11.08 -5.12 11.63
N HIS A 71 -10.39 -5.41 12.73
CA HIS A 71 -9.04 -4.88 12.98
C HIS A 71 -8.00 -5.44 11.98
N GLU A 72 -8.09 -6.71 11.60
CA GLU A 72 -7.17 -7.30 10.62
C GLU A 72 -7.39 -6.71 9.22
N VAL A 73 -8.65 -6.50 8.80
CA VAL A 73 -8.97 -5.82 7.54
C VAL A 73 -8.46 -4.38 7.54
N GLU A 74 -8.63 -3.66 8.64
CA GLU A 74 -8.12 -2.29 8.76
C GLU A 74 -6.60 -2.24 8.68
N ARG A 75 -5.90 -3.14 9.39
CA ARG A 75 -4.43 -3.24 9.31
C ARG A 75 -3.94 -3.53 7.89
N GLN A 76 -4.54 -4.51 7.20
CA GLN A 76 -4.16 -4.81 5.82
C GLN A 76 -4.38 -3.62 4.89
N ARG A 77 -5.46 -2.86 5.10
CA ARG A 77 -5.72 -1.64 4.33
C ARG A 77 -4.65 -0.58 4.58
N LEU A 78 -4.30 -0.32 5.84
CA LEU A 78 -3.27 0.64 6.21
C LEU A 78 -1.89 0.25 5.69
N GLU A 79 -1.53 -1.04 5.75
CA GLU A 79 -0.27 -1.55 5.20
C GLU A 79 -0.17 -1.33 3.69
N ARG A 80 -1.24 -1.66 2.94
CA ARG A 80 -1.29 -1.42 1.49
C ARG A 80 -1.17 0.07 1.14
N GLU A 81 -1.87 0.93 1.89
CA GLU A 81 -1.80 2.37 1.67
C GLU A 81 -0.39 2.91 1.94
N ALA A 82 0.25 2.46 3.03
CA ALA A 82 1.62 2.84 3.35
C ALA A 82 2.62 2.35 2.29
N GLU A 83 2.48 1.12 1.79
CA GLU A 83 3.31 0.59 0.72
C GLU A 83 3.13 1.39 -0.57
N GLN A 84 1.89 1.70 -0.95
CA GLN A 84 1.59 2.49 -2.13
C GLN A 84 2.20 3.89 -2.04
N GLN A 85 2.09 4.57 -0.90
CA GLN A 85 2.72 5.88 -0.70
C GLN A 85 4.25 5.80 -0.79
N ARG A 86 4.87 4.72 -0.30
CA ARG A 86 6.32 4.54 -0.43
C ARG A 86 6.74 4.39 -1.88
N LEU A 87 6.04 3.55 -2.64
CA LEU A 87 6.32 3.34 -4.07
C LEU A 87 6.11 4.62 -4.88
N GLU A 88 5.07 5.38 -4.58
CA GLU A 88 4.81 6.66 -5.25
C GLU A 88 5.92 7.68 -5.00
N ARG A 89 6.38 7.82 -3.75
CA ARG A 89 7.50 8.70 -3.40
C ARG A 89 8.80 8.28 -4.08
N GLU A 90 9.08 6.99 -4.13
CA GLU A 90 10.28 6.47 -4.80
C GLU A 90 10.22 6.74 -6.31
N ALA A 91 9.08 6.49 -6.94
CA ALA A 91 8.88 6.78 -8.36
C ALA A 91 8.98 8.29 -8.67
N GLU A 92 8.44 9.15 -7.80
CA GLU A 92 8.56 10.59 -7.93
C GLU A 92 10.02 11.04 -7.80
N GLN A 93 10.75 10.50 -6.83
CA GLN A 93 12.16 10.81 -6.65
C GLN A 93 12.99 10.41 -7.87
N GLN A 94 12.80 9.20 -8.39
CA GLN A 94 13.48 8.75 -9.61
C GLN A 94 13.17 9.64 -10.82
N ARG A 95 11.91 10.11 -10.95
CA ARG A 95 11.54 11.05 -12.02
C ARG A 95 12.27 12.38 -11.89
N ARG A 96 12.33 12.94 -10.67
CA ARG A 96 13.04 14.19 -10.39
C ARG A 96 14.53 14.06 -10.69
N GLU A 97 15.17 12.97 -10.26
CA GLU A 97 16.58 12.70 -10.54
C GLU A 97 16.84 12.56 -12.05
N ALA A 98 15.99 11.83 -12.76
CA ALA A 98 16.10 11.70 -14.22
C ALA A 98 15.92 13.04 -14.95
N GLU A 99 14.98 13.88 -14.50
CA GLU A 99 14.77 15.21 -15.04
C GLU A 99 15.99 16.12 -14.81
N GLN A 100 16.56 16.09 -13.60
CA GLN A 100 17.79 16.83 -13.29
C GLN A 100 18.95 16.42 -14.18
N GLN A 101 19.17 15.11 -14.36
CA GLN A 101 20.21 14.62 -15.26
C GLN A 101 20.00 15.05 -16.70
N ARG A 102 18.74 15.10 -17.16
CA ARG A 102 18.42 15.59 -18.52
C ARG A 102 18.74 17.08 -18.65
N LEU A 103 18.36 17.89 -17.68
CA LEU A 103 18.66 19.33 -17.66
C LEU A 103 20.16 19.61 -17.61
N GLU A 104 20.91 18.85 -16.82
CA GLU A 104 22.36 18.99 -16.72
C GLU A 104 23.05 18.63 -18.04
N ARG A 105 22.64 17.52 -18.68
CA ARG A 105 23.15 17.15 -20.01
C ARG A 105 22.81 18.19 -21.07
N GLU A 106 21.59 18.74 -21.04
CA GLU A 106 21.22 19.81 -21.98
C GLU A 106 22.05 21.08 -21.75
N ALA A 107 22.27 21.46 -20.49
CA ALA A 107 23.10 22.60 -20.14
C ALA A 107 24.56 22.40 -20.60
N GLU A 108 25.12 21.21 -20.38
CA GLU A 108 26.45 20.84 -20.85
C GLU A 108 26.56 20.90 -22.38
N GLN A 109 25.60 20.32 -23.09
CA GLN A 109 25.55 20.40 -24.57
C GLN A 109 25.51 21.85 -25.07
N ARG A 110 24.68 22.70 -24.47
CA ARG A 110 24.63 24.12 -24.83
C ARG A 110 25.94 24.84 -24.54
N ARG A 111 26.68 24.45 -23.50
CA ARG A 111 28.00 25.03 -23.21
C ARG A 111 29.01 24.64 -24.27
N LEU A 112 29.06 23.35 -24.62
CA LEU A 112 29.94 22.83 -25.67
C LEU A 112 29.63 23.47 -27.02
N GLU A 113 28.34 23.64 -27.36
CA GLU A 113 27.92 24.28 -28.61
C GLU A 113 28.37 25.75 -28.67
N ARG A 114 28.22 26.50 -27.58
CA ARG A 114 28.69 27.89 -27.49
C ARG A 114 30.21 28.00 -27.59
N GLU A 115 30.93 27.07 -26.98
CA GLU A 115 32.39 27.01 -27.04
C GLU A 115 32.85 26.71 -28.48
N ALA A 116 32.26 25.71 -29.12
CA ALA A 116 32.53 25.39 -30.53
C ALA A 116 32.20 26.56 -31.46
N GLU A 117 31.09 27.28 -31.24
CA GLU A 117 30.75 28.47 -32.02
C GLU A 117 31.75 29.62 -31.80
N ALA A 118 32.25 29.79 -30.56
CA ALA A 118 33.28 30.78 -30.25
C ALA A 118 34.62 30.42 -30.92
N GLU A 119 35.01 29.15 -30.91
CA GLU A 119 36.20 28.66 -31.62
C GLU A 119 36.08 28.87 -33.14
N GLN A 120 34.93 28.55 -33.72
CA GLN A 120 34.68 28.78 -35.15
C GLN A 120 34.80 30.27 -35.51
N ARG A 121 34.24 31.16 -34.68
CA ARG A 121 34.38 32.61 -34.85
C ARG A 121 35.84 33.06 -34.79
N GLN A 122 36.63 32.51 -33.86
CA GLN A 122 38.06 32.81 -33.77
C GLN A 122 38.83 32.36 -35.03
N ILE A 123 38.56 31.15 -35.51
CA ILE A 123 39.17 30.62 -36.74
C ILE A 123 38.80 31.50 -37.95
N GLU A 124 37.54 31.93 -38.05
CA GLU A 124 37.08 32.81 -39.11
C GLU A 124 37.80 34.17 -39.07
N LEU A 125 37.91 34.78 -37.89
CA LEU A 125 38.65 36.04 -37.70
C LEU A 125 40.11 35.89 -38.11
N GLN A 126 40.78 34.82 -37.71
CA GLN A 126 42.16 34.54 -38.13
C GLN A 126 42.28 34.39 -39.64
N ARG A 127 41.34 33.71 -40.31
CA ARG A 127 41.32 33.58 -41.77
C ARG A 127 41.15 34.93 -42.46
N LEU A 128 40.26 35.78 -41.95
CA LEU A 128 40.04 37.13 -42.48
C LEU A 128 41.28 38.01 -42.29
N GLU A 129 41.97 37.89 -41.16
CA GLU A 129 43.21 38.61 -40.90
C GLU A 129 44.33 38.18 -41.85
N ILE A 130 44.54 36.87 -42.05
CA ILE A 130 45.50 36.34 -43.04
C ILE A 130 45.18 36.90 -44.43
N ARG A 131 43.92 36.81 -44.87
CA ARG A 131 43.49 37.33 -46.17
C ARG A 131 43.74 38.83 -46.31
N ARG A 132 43.54 39.60 -45.23
CA ARG A 132 43.84 41.04 -45.21
C ARG A 132 45.34 41.29 -45.39
N LEU A 133 46.20 40.55 -44.67
CA LEU A 133 47.65 40.67 -44.77
C LEU A 133 48.16 40.30 -46.17
N GLU A 134 47.62 39.24 -46.79
CA GLU A 134 47.95 38.84 -48.17
C GLU A 134 47.60 39.95 -49.17
N LEU A 135 46.40 40.55 -49.05
CA LEU A 135 45.99 41.66 -49.90
C LEU A 135 46.85 42.92 -49.71
N GLN A 136 47.30 43.18 -48.49
CA GLN A 136 48.25 44.27 -48.21
C GLN A 136 49.63 43.99 -48.82
N ALA A 137 50.14 42.76 -48.71
CA ALA A 137 51.41 42.35 -49.29
C ALA A 137 51.39 42.40 -50.82
N ALA A 138 50.28 42.01 -51.46
CA ALA A 138 50.10 42.09 -52.91
C ALA A 138 50.09 43.53 -53.44
N GLN A 139 49.70 44.50 -52.61
CA GLN A 139 49.70 45.93 -52.93
C GLN A 139 51.06 46.60 -52.69
N GLN A 140 52.04 45.92 -52.05
CA GLN A 140 53.39 46.47 -51.92
C GLN A 140 54.19 46.26 -53.21
N PRO A 141 54.91 47.28 -53.71
CA PRO A 141 55.74 47.13 -54.91
C PRO A 141 56.87 46.14 -54.63
N ARG A 142 57.01 45.12 -55.50
CA ARG A 142 58.13 44.17 -55.43
C ARG A 142 59.44 44.94 -55.55
N ARG A 143 60.25 44.94 -54.50
CA ARG A 143 61.59 45.55 -54.54
C ARG A 143 62.41 44.84 -55.63
N PRO A 144 63.05 45.58 -56.57
CA PRO A 144 63.90 44.95 -57.56
C PRO A 144 65.07 44.28 -56.86
N TRP A 145 65.28 43.01 -57.16
CA TRP A 145 66.45 42.26 -56.70
C TRP A 145 67.69 42.96 -57.26
N LYS A 146 68.52 43.54 -56.38
CA LYS A 146 69.82 44.07 -56.77
C LYS A 146 70.83 42.91 -56.71
N ASN A 147 71.34 42.50 -57.87
CA ASN A 147 72.58 41.73 -58.00
C ASN A 147 73.78 42.60 -57.63
#